data_AF-A0A2N6T3W2-F1
#
_entry.id   AF-A0A2N6T3W2-F1
#
_cell.length_a   1.000
_cell.length_b   1.000
_cell.length_c   1.000
_cell.angle_alpha   90.00
_cell.angle_beta   90.00
_cell.angle_gamma   90.00
#
_symmetry.space_group_name_H-M   'P 1'
#
loop_
_entity.id
_entity.type
_entity.pdbx_description
1 polymer ?
#
loop_
_entity_poly.entity_id
_entity_poly.type
_entity_poly.pdbx_seq_one_letter_code
_entity_poly.pdbx_strand_id
1 'polypeptide(L)'
;MSSRPIYGVAVAFALFSFALIVLNIDAAPDNIPVHVGPGGEVDRTEPKSIPAATFGVWYSVLFLVLVAISAPRPSFAHIRVPVATDDPVIPFSNTAADKAATLLRITERSLAWLALATVVPMCLMQFTLTFPAYRGYLTAAIIVLIASIVAALGYTFVQISRWPNQLEAMPTDDEERARQKHFGFGGGMGFYNEPKDPMVTWVSPFNQTKVDLNWAHAPVKRYIFTLVALLVVLMVAPFLTF
;
A
#
# COMPACT_ATOMS: atom_id res chain seq x y z
N MET A 1 8.48 -14.05 -6.06
CA MET A 1 8.26 -13.12 -7.19
C MET A 1 8.19 -11.69 -6.65
N SER A 2 8.80 -10.73 -7.34
CA SER A 2 8.86 -9.32 -6.89
C SER A 2 7.55 -8.58 -7.15
N SER A 3 7.20 -7.62 -6.29
CA SER A 3 6.09 -6.65 -6.46
C SER A 3 6.42 -5.54 -7.47
N ARG A 4 7.72 -5.31 -7.74
CA ARG A 4 8.22 -4.21 -8.59
C ARG A 4 7.60 -4.15 -9.99
N PRO A 5 7.42 -5.28 -10.71
CA PRO A 5 6.80 -5.22 -12.04
C PRO A 5 5.36 -4.73 -11.99
N ILE A 6 4.60 -5.07 -10.95
CA ILE A 6 3.20 -4.66 -10.79
C ILE A 6 3.12 -3.15 -10.61
N TYR A 7 3.95 -2.60 -9.71
CA TYR A 7 4.09 -1.15 -9.54
C TYR A 7 4.57 -0.47 -10.83
N GLY A 8 5.53 -1.07 -11.54
CA GLY A 8 6.05 -0.56 -12.81
C GLY A 8 4.96 -0.42 -13.88
N VAL A 9 4.05 -1.39 -13.98
CA VAL A 9 2.89 -1.32 -14.90
C VAL A 9 1.95 -0.18 -14.49
N ALA A 10 1.64 -0.03 -13.20
CA ALA A 10 0.79 1.07 -12.72
C ALA A 10 1.40 2.45 -13.01
N VAL A 11 2.71 2.62 -12.77
CA VAL A 11 3.43 3.86 -13.12
C VAL A 11 3.40 4.11 -14.62
N ALA A 12 3.72 3.10 -15.43
CA ALA A 12 3.73 3.24 -16.89
C ALA A 12 2.35 3.64 -17.43
N PHE A 13 1.28 3.06 -16.88
CA PHE A 13 -0.08 3.42 -17.27
C PHE A 13 -0.44 4.85 -16.86
N ALA A 14 -0.10 5.27 -15.64
CA ALA A 14 -0.34 6.65 -15.19
C ALA A 14 0.43 7.67 -16.06
N LEU A 15 1.70 7.40 -16.37
CA LEU A 15 2.51 8.26 -17.25
C LEU A 15 1.95 8.29 -18.68
N PHE A 16 1.51 7.15 -19.19
CA PHE A 16 0.88 7.05 -20.51
C PHE A 16 -0.42 7.85 -20.56
N SER A 17 -1.29 7.72 -19.56
CA SER A 17 -2.52 8.51 -19.45
C SER A 17 -2.25 10.00 -19.33
N PHE A 18 -1.25 10.39 -18.54
CA PHE A 18 -0.81 11.78 -18.44
C PHE A 18 -0.39 12.32 -19.81
N ALA A 19 0.50 11.62 -20.51
CA ALA A 19 0.98 12.01 -21.84
C ALA A 19 -0.16 12.09 -22.86
N LEU A 20 -1.06 11.11 -22.87
CA LEU A 20 -2.22 11.12 -23.76
C LEU A 20 -3.12 12.34 -23.52
N ILE A 21 -3.41 12.68 -22.27
CA ILE A 21 -4.25 13.84 -21.94
C ILE A 21 -3.56 15.14 -22.37
N VAL A 22 -2.28 15.31 -22.02
CA VAL A 22 -1.52 16.53 -22.33
C VAL A 22 -1.37 16.73 -23.84
N LEU A 23 -1.07 15.67 -24.59
CA LEU A 23 -0.91 15.74 -26.05
C LEU A 23 -2.23 16.01 -26.80
N ASN A 24 -3.37 15.78 -26.15
CA ASN A 24 -4.70 15.99 -26.74
C ASN A 24 -5.49 17.10 -26.03
N ILE A 25 -4.84 17.95 -25.22
CA ILE A 25 -5.53 18.94 -24.38
C ILE A 25 -6.42 19.91 -25.18
N ASP A 26 -6.06 20.18 -26.44
CA ASP A 26 -6.84 21.04 -27.33
C ASP A 26 -8.24 20.46 -27.64
N ALA A 27 -8.39 19.13 -27.60
CA ALA A 27 -9.68 18.45 -27.78
C ALA A 27 -10.54 18.43 -26.50
N ALA A 28 -10.00 18.86 -25.35
CA ALA A 28 -10.78 18.99 -24.13
C ALA A 28 -11.76 20.19 -24.24
N PRO A 29 -12.91 20.17 -23.55
CA PRO A 29 -13.82 21.30 -23.49
C PRO A 29 -13.21 22.45 -22.69
N ASP A 30 -13.73 23.67 -22.87
CA ASP A 30 -13.25 24.86 -22.13
C ASP A 30 -13.51 24.77 -20.62
N ASN A 31 -14.48 23.96 -20.21
CA ASN A 31 -14.76 23.62 -18.82
C ASN A 31 -14.64 22.11 -18.62
N ILE A 32 -13.70 21.69 -17.79
CA ILE A 32 -13.38 20.29 -17.51
C ILE A 32 -14.14 19.82 -16.27
N PRO A 33 -14.88 18.70 -16.33
CA PRO A 33 -15.46 18.08 -15.14
C PRO A 33 -14.39 17.67 -14.13
N VAL A 34 -14.50 18.15 -12.89
CA VAL A 34 -13.59 17.79 -11.79
C VAL A 34 -14.28 17.05 -10.65
N HIS A 35 -15.60 17.09 -10.59
CA HIS A 35 -16.40 16.32 -9.64
C HIS A 35 -17.67 15.81 -10.32
N VAL A 36 -18.08 14.60 -9.94
CA VAL A 36 -19.30 13.95 -10.38
C VAL A 36 -20.06 13.56 -9.12
N GLY A 37 -21.26 14.09 -8.97
CA GLY A 37 -22.11 13.84 -7.81
C GLY A 37 -22.61 12.39 -7.76
N PRO A 38 -23.27 11.99 -6.65
CA PRO A 38 -23.77 10.62 -6.47
C PRO A 38 -24.76 10.16 -7.55
N GLY A 39 -25.44 11.10 -8.21
CA GLY A 39 -26.35 10.83 -9.32
C GLY A 39 -25.68 10.62 -10.68
N GLY A 40 -24.34 10.72 -10.77
CA GLY A 40 -23.60 10.60 -12.02
C GLY A 40 -23.53 11.90 -12.85
N GLU A 41 -24.13 12.97 -12.35
CA GLU A 41 -24.10 14.30 -12.97
C GLU A 41 -22.85 15.09 -12.56
N VAL A 42 -22.34 15.91 -13.48
CA VAL A 42 -21.23 16.82 -13.20
C VAL A 42 -21.79 18.00 -12.43
N ASP A 43 -21.35 18.19 -11.18
CA ASP A 43 -21.77 19.28 -10.29
C ASP A 43 -20.66 20.33 -10.07
N ARG A 44 -19.41 20.04 -10.47
CA ARG A 44 -18.30 20.99 -10.51
C ARG A 44 -17.44 20.82 -11.75
N THR A 45 -17.11 21.96 -12.36
CA THR A 45 -16.19 22.09 -13.49
C THR A 45 -15.13 23.15 -13.19
N GLU A 46 -13.97 23.03 -13.83
CA GLU A 46 -12.90 24.04 -13.78
C GLU A 46 -12.52 24.50 -15.20
N PRO A 47 -12.00 25.73 -15.37
CA PRO A 47 -11.45 26.16 -16.64
C PRO A 47 -10.38 25.20 -17.17
N LYS A 48 -10.35 25.01 -18.49
CA LYS A 48 -9.38 24.17 -19.18
C LYS A 48 -7.96 24.51 -18.75
N SER A 49 -7.30 23.52 -18.18
CA SER A 49 -5.92 23.61 -17.75
C SER A 49 -5.35 22.19 -17.63
N ILE A 50 -4.03 22.06 -17.74
CA ILE A 50 -3.36 20.77 -17.55
C ILE A 50 -3.68 20.18 -16.16
N PRO A 51 -3.63 20.95 -15.05
CA PRO A 51 -4.00 20.43 -13.73
C PRO A 51 -5.42 19.87 -13.66
N ALA A 52 -6.43 20.59 -14.17
CA ALA A 52 -7.81 20.12 -14.18
C ALA A 52 -7.98 18.84 -15.03
N ALA A 53 -7.33 18.79 -16.21
CA ALA A 53 -7.40 17.65 -17.11
C ALA A 53 -6.69 16.40 -16.57
N THR A 54 -5.70 16.56 -15.70
CA THR A 54 -4.83 15.47 -15.23
C THR A 54 -4.99 15.16 -13.74
N PHE A 55 -5.92 15.80 -13.04
CA PHE A 55 -6.10 15.67 -11.60
C PHE A 55 -6.19 14.21 -11.12
N GLY A 56 -7.07 13.40 -11.72
CA GLY A 56 -7.21 11.99 -11.37
C GLY A 56 -5.95 11.15 -11.64
N VAL A 57 -5.13 11.54 -12.62
CA VAL A 57 -3.84 10.86 -12.90
C VAL A 57 -2.83 11.21 -11.81
N TRP A 58 -2.70 12.49 -11.42
CA TRP A 58 -1.83 12.91 -10.32
C TRP A 58 -2.22 12.25 -8.99
N TYR A 59 -3.52 12.25 -8.69
CA TYR A 59 -4.03 11.58 -7.49
C TYR A 59 -3.72 10.07 -7.52
N SER A 60 -3.85 9.42 -8.68
CA SER A 60 -3.49 8.01 -8.85
C SER A 60 -2.01 7.75 -8.60
N VAL A 61 -1.11 8.63 -9.06
CA VAL A 61 0.34 8.52 -8.79
C VAL A 61 0.63 8.71 -7.30
N LEU A 62 0.00 9.68 -6.65
CA LEU A 62 0.20 9.93 -5.22
C LEU A 62 -0.31 8.76 -4.36
N PHE A 63 -1.48 8.22 -4.70
CA PHE A 63 -2.01 6.99 -4.12
C PHE A 63 -1.05 5.81 -4.34
N LEU A 64 -0.53 5.63 -5.54
CA LEU A 64 0.43 4.57 -5.86
C LEU A 64 1.70 4.65 -5.00
N VAL A 65 2.24 5.87 -4.83
CA VAL A 65 3.39 6.12 -3.95
C VAL A 65 3.06 5.76 -2.51
N LEU A 66 1.91 6.20 -2.00
CA LEU A 66 1.47 5.87 -0.64
C LEU A 66 1.33 4.35 -0.46
N VAL A 67 0.73 3.65 -1.40
CA VAL A 67 0.57 2.18 -1.30
C VAL A 67 1.92 1.46 -1.40
N ALA A 68 2.84 1.94 -2.25
CA ALA A 68 4.16 1.34 -2.42
C ALA A 68 5.04 1.44 -1.16
N ILE A 69 4.72 2.36 -0.25
CA ILE A 69 5.45 2.56 1.01
C ILE A 69 4.65 2.16 2.26
N SER A 70 3.36 1.81 2.14
CA SER A 70 2.48 1.54 3.29
C SER A 70 2.67 0.17 3.93
N ALA A 71 3.44 -0.71 3.30
CA ALA A 71 3.95 -1.92 3.93
C ALA A 71 5.48 -1.86 3.99
N PRO A 72 6.09 -2.23 5.14
CA PRO A 72 7.53 -2.46 5.19
C PRO A 72 7.94 -3.53 4.17
N ARG A 73 9.13 -3.36 3.57
CA ARG A 73 9.68 -4.39 2.69
C ARG A 73 9.98 -5.66 3.50
N PRO A 74 9.95 -6.87 2.90
CA PRO A 74 10.28 -8.11 3.61
C PRO A 74 11.63 -8.09 4.33
N SER A 75 12.63 -7.39 3.77
CA SER A 75 13.95 -7.20 4.38
C SER A 75 13.91 -6.46 5.73
N PHE A 76 12.82 -5.74 6.02
CA PHE A 76 12.62 -5.04 7.29
C PHE A 76 12.60 -6.01 8.48
N ALA A 77 12.05 -7.22 8.29
CA ALA A 77 12.03 -8.26 9.33
C ALA A 77 13.41 -8.76 9.73
N HIS A 78 14.42 -8.60 8.87
CA HIS A 78 15.79 -9.03 9.12
C HIS A 78 16.68 -7.92 9.69
N ILE A 79 16.13 -6.73 9.97
CA ILE A 79 16.88 -5.68 10.64
C ILE A 79 17.12 -6.11 12.09
N ARG A 80 18.39 -6.35 12.41
CA ARG A 80 18.86 -6.62 13.76
C ARG A 80 19.36 -5.33 14.40
N VAL A 81 18.72 -4.93 15.49
CA VAL A 81 19.15 -3.76 16.28
C VAL A 81 20.13 -4.21 17.36
N PRO A 82 21.30 -3.55 17.49
CA PRO A 82 22.18 -3.76 18.63
C PRO A 82 21.47 -3.35 19.92
N VAL A 83 21.33 -4.28 20.86
CA VAL A 83 20.68 -4.08 22.15
C VAL A 83 21.61 -4.56 23.27
N ALA A 84 21.38 -4.09 24.49
CA ALA A 84 22.12 -4.56 25.64
C ALA A 84 21.88 -6.07 25.85
N THR A 85 22.92 -6.81 26.20
CA THR A 85 22.89 -8.27 26.41
C THR A 85 22.75 -8.63 27.88
N ASP A 86 22.28 -7.70 28.71
CA ASP A 86 21.99 -7.94 30.12
C ASP A 86 20.64 -8.67 30.27
N ASP A 87 20.54 -9.52 31.29
CA ASP A 87 19.36 -10.35 31.56
C ASP A 87 18.10 -9.46 31.77
N PRO A 88 16.93 -9.75 31.15
CA PRO A 88 16.61 -10.84 30.22
C PRO A 88 17.19 -10.65 28.82
N VAL A 89 17.88 -11.69 28.31
CA VAL A 89 18.36 -11.74 26.93
C VAL A 89 17.22 -12.20 26.01
N ILE A 90 16.72 -11.30 25.18
CA ILE A 90 15.75 -11.61 24.12
C ILE A 90 16.52 -11.98 22.86
N PRO A 91 16.47 -13.23 22.38
CA PRO A 91 17.25 -13.63 21.20
C PRO A 91 16.64 -13.05 19.91
N PHE A 92 17.47 -12.84 18.90
CA PHE A 92 17.02 -12.60 17.53
C PHE A 92 16.76 -13.96 16.89
N SER A 93 15.51 -14.27 16.52
CA SER A 93 15.18 -15.53 15.84
C SER A 93 15.12 -15.32 14.33
N ASN A 94 15.90 -16.11 13.59
CA ASN A 94 15.84 -16.11 12.13
C ASN A 94 14.49 -16.66 11.63
N THR A 95 13.94 -17.69 12.29
CA THR A 95 12.63 -18.25 11.93
C THR A 95 11.51 -17.22 12.11
N ALA A 96 11.53 -16.46 13.21
CA ALA A 96 10.56 -15.38 13.44
C ALA A 96 10.69 -14.28 12.38
N ALA A 97 11.92 -13.94 11.98
CA ALA A 97 12.19 -12.99 10.91
C ALA A 97 11.69 -13.49 9.56
N ASP A 98 11.90 -14.76 9.21
CA ASP A 98 11.44 -15.39 7.96
C ASP A 98 9.90 -15.42 7.88
N LYS A 99 9.22 -15.76 8.98
CA LYS A 99 7.76 -15.71 9.08
C LYS A 99 7.24 -14.28 8.84
N ALA A 100 7.84 -13.30 9.52
CA ALA A 100 7.44 -11.90 9.35
C ALA A 100 7.74 -11.39 7.93
N ALA A 101 8.90 -11.74 7.35
CA ALA A 101 9.26 -11.40 5.98
C ALA A 101 8.29 -12.02 4.97
N THR A 102 7.81 -13.23 5.22
CA THR A 102 6.82 -13.91 4.37
C THR A 102 5.47 -13.21 4.43
N LEU A 103 4.99 -12.87 5.63
CA LEU A 103 3.74 -12.14 5.79
C LEU A 103 3.82 -10.73 5.18
N LEU A 104 4.92 -10.00 5.41
CA LEU A 104 5.19 -8.70 4.76
C LEU A 104 5.22 -8.81 3.23
N ARG A 105 5.74 -9.91 2.68
CA ARG A 105 5.75 -10.16 1.23
C ARG A 105 4.35 -10.39 0.68
N ILE A 106 3.49 -11.09 1.41
CA ILE A 106 2.07 -11.25 1.07
C ILE A 106 1.41 -9.87 1.07
N THR A 107 1.57 -9.09 2.15
CA THR A 107 1.00 -7.75 2.28
C THR A 107 1.48 -6.82 1.17
N GLU A 108 2.79 -6.73 0.93
CA GLU A 108 3.38 -5.91 -0.13
C GLU A 108 2.80 -6.25 -1.51
N ARG A 109 2.62 -7.54 -1.80
CA ARG A 109 2.11 -7.99 -3.10
C ARG A 109 0.61 -7.76 -3.25
N SER A 110 -0.15 -7.96 -2.18
CA SER A 110 -1.58 -7.63 -2.12
C SER A 110 -1.82 -6.14 -2.36
N LEU A 111 -1.02 -5.29 -1.70
CA LEU A 111 -1.05 -3.85 -1.90
C LEU A 111 -0.66 -3.45 -3.32
N ALA A 112 0.35 -4.10 -3.92
CA ALA A 112 0.73 -3.82 -5.31
C ALA A 112 -0.41 -4.12 -6.29
N TRP A 113 -1.13 -5.23 -6.12
CA TRP A 113 -2.30 -5.56 -6.94
C TRP A 113 -3.45 -4.59 -6.71
N LEU A 114 -3.72 -4.21 -5.46
CA LEU A 114 -4.74 -3.22 -5.15
C LEU A 114 -4.41 -1.87 -5.79
N ALA A 115 -3.15 -1.43 -5.71
CA ALA A 115 -2.68 -0.21 -6.34
C ALA A 115 -2.89 -0.24 -7.86
N LEU A 116 -2.48 -1.31 -8.53
CA LEU A 116 -2.71 -1.47 -9.98
C LEU A 116 -4.20 -1.47 -10.32
N ALA A 117 -5.00 -2.22 -9.54
CA ALA A 117 -6.43 -2.34 -9.71
C ALA A 117 -7.17 -1.00 -9.56
N THR A 118 -6.65 -0.06 -8.77
CA THR A 118 -7.22 1.28 -8.59
C THR A 118 -6.66 2.29 -9.60
N VAL A 119 -5.34 2.32 -9.81
CA VAL A 119 -4.67 3.34 -10.63
C VAL A 119 -5.11 3.28 -12.09
N VAL A 120 -5.15 2.07 -12.68
CA VAL A 120 -5.48 1.91 -14.11
C VAL A 120 -6.90 2.40 -14.41
N PRO A 121 -7.94 1.96 -13.67
CA PRO A 121 -9.30 2.42 -13.95
C PRO A 121 -9.52 3.88 -13.56
N MET A 122 -8.84 4.41 -12.53
CA MET A 122 -8.90 5.84 -12.21
C MET A 122 -8.34 6.70 -13.33
N CYS A 123 -7.22 6.30 -13.94
CA CYS A 123 -6.66 6.99 -15.11
C CYS A 123 -7.62 6.91 -16.32
N LEU A 124 -8.28 5.76 -16.53
CA LEU A 124 -9.29 5.60 -17.58
C LEU A 124 -10.51 6.50 -17.32
N MET A 125 -11.00 6.55 -16.08
CA MET A 125 -12.11 7.42 -15.69
C MET A 125 -11.75 8.89 -15.93
N GLN A 126 -10.57 9.35 -15.50
CA GLN A 126 -10.09 10.71 -15.77
C GLN A 126 -10.10 11.02 -17.27
N PHE A 127 -9.62 10.09 -18.10
CA PHE A 127 -9.64 10.26 -19.56
C PHE A 127 -11.07 10.40 -20.10
N THR A 128 -12.00 9.53 -19.69
CA THR A 128 -13.41 9.58 -20.13
C THR A 128 -14.16 10.83 -19.64
N LEU A 129 -13.75 11.42 -18.52
CA LEU A 129 -14.32 12.67 -18.00
C LEU A 129 -13.75 13.89 -18.73
N THR A 130 -12.46 13.86 -19.06
CA THR A 130 -11.77 14.97 -19.73
C THR A 130 -12.22 15.13 -21.18
N PHE A 131 -12.50 14.03 -21.88
CA PHE A 131 -12.81 14.04 -23.31
C PHE A 131 -14.27 13.59 -23.58
N PRO A 132 -15.18 14.52 -23.94
CA PRO A 132 -16.60 14.22 -24.15
C PRO A 132 -16.87 13.10 -25.14
N ALA A 133 -16.04 12.97 -26.18
CA ALA A 133 -16.14 11.91 -27.19
C ALA A 133 -16.08 10.48 -26.59
N TYR A 134 -15.47 10.33 -25.41
CA TYR A 134 -15.29 9.04 -24.73
C TYR A 134 -16.17 8.89 -23.49
N ARG A 135 -17.06 9.84 -23.19
CA ARG A 135 -17.89 9.81 -21.98
C ARG A 135 -18.79 8.58 -21.89
N GLY A 136 -19.19 8.00 -23.03
CA GLY A 136 -19.95 6.74 -23.09
C GLY A 136 -19.23 5.54 -22.46
N TYR A 137 -17.90 5.60 -22.30
CA TYR A 137 -17.10 4.55 -21.68
C TYR A 137 -16.93 4.70 -20.15
N LEU A 138 -17.45 5.77 -19.54
CA LEU A 138 -17.30 6.02 -18.10
C LEU A 138 -17.86 4.86 -17.26
N THR A 139 -19.05 4.36 -17.59
CA THR A 139 -19.67 3.20 -16.90
C THR A 139 -18.79 1.96 -17.00
N ALA A 140 -18.21 1.70 -18.17
CA ALA A 140 -17.28 0.58 -18.35
C ALA A 140 -16.03 0.75 -17.47
N ALA A 141 -15.47 1.96 -17.39
CA ALA A 141 -14.33 2.26 -16.53
C ALA A 141 -14.63 2.03 -15.04
N ILE A 142 -15.84 2.40 -14.57
CA ILE A 142 -16.31 2.12 -13.20
C ILE A 142 -16.46 0.62 -12.96
N ILE A 143 -17.04 -0.13 -13.91
CA ILE A 143 -17.16 -1.60 -13.81
C ILE A 143 -15.78 -2.24 -13.73
N VAL A 144 -14.83 -1.79 -14.54
CA VAL A 144 -13.44 -2.28 -14.51
C VAL A 144 -12.80 -1.99 -13.15
N LEU A 145 -13.03 -0.81 -12.56
CA LEU A 145 -12.56 -0.48 -11.21
C LEU A 145 -13.09 -1.45 -10.14
N ILE A 146 -14.39 -1.72 -10.16
CA ILE A 146 -15.02 -2.62 -9.19
C ILE A 146 -14.48 -4.04 -9.38
N ALA A 147 -14.47 -4.53 -10.62
CA ALA A 147 -14.03 -5.88 -10.95
C ALA A 147 -12.53 -6.11 -10.61
N SER A 148 -11.67 -5.13 -10.91
CA SER A 148 -10.24 -5.23 -10.60
C SER A 148 -9.98 -5.22 -9.10
N ILE A 149 -10.70 -4.40 -8.32
CA ILE A 149 -10.61 -4.39 -6.86
C ILE A 149 -11.06 -5.74 -6.29
N VAL A 150 -12.20 -6.26 -6.73
CA VAL A 150 -12.70 -7.59 -6.30
C VAL A 150 -11.67 -8.67 -6.62
N ALA A 151 -11.05 -8.64 -7.80
CA ALA A 151 -9.99 -9.58 -8.17
C ALA A 151 -8.74 -9.45 -7.28
N ALA A 152 -8.30 -8.23 -6.96
CA ALA A 152 -7.16 -7.98 -6.07
C ALA A 152 -7.44 -8.43 -4.61
N LEU A 153 -8.66 -8.22 -4.13
CA LEU A 153 -9.12 -8.72 -2.83
C LEU A 153 -9.21 -10.25 -2.81
N GLY A 154 -9.75 -10.86 -3.87
CA GLY A 154 -9.79 -12.31 -4.05
C GLY A 154 -8.38 -12.92 -4.06
N TYR A 155 -7.43 -12.29 -4.76
CA TYR A 155 -6.02 -12.67 -4.72
C TYR A 155 -5.46 -12.63 -3.30
N THR A 156 -5.72 -11.55 -2.56
CA THR A 156 -5.27 -11.37 -1.17
C THR A 156 -5.84 -12.45 -0.26
N PHE A 157 -7.14 -12.72 -0.38
CA PHE A 157 -7.82 -13.78 0.36
C PHE A 157 -7.19 -15.15 0.10
N VAL A 158 -6.88 -15.48 -1.16
CA VAL A 158 -6.20 -16.73 -1.52
C VAL A 158 -4.78 -16.82 -0.94
N GLN A 159 -4.04 -15.71 -0.83
CA GLN A 159 -2.72 -15.74 -0.19
C GLN A 159 -2.83 -15.95 1.33
N ILE A 160 -3.75 -15.24 1.98
CA ILE A 160 -3.98 -15.35 3.43
C ILE A 160 -4.53 -16.73 3.79
N SER A 161 -5.41 -17.33 2.98
CA SER A 161 -5.93 -18.68 3.25
C SER A 161 -4.86 -19.77 3.16
N ARG A 162 -3.76 -19.51 2.47
CA ARG A 162 -2.58 -20.41 2.39
C ARG A 162 -1.58 -20.19 3.52
N TRP A 163 -1.76 -19.13 4.33
CA TRP A 163 -0.84 -18.76 5.39
C TRP A 163 -0.64 -19.85 6.46
N PRO A 164 -1.68 -20.57 6.94
CA PRO A 164 -1.48 -21.67 7.89
C PRO A 164 -0.51 -22.74 7.37
N ASN A 165 -0.67 -23.18 6.12
CA ASN A 165 0.22 -24.17 5.51
C ASN A 165 1.65 -23.64 5.35
N GLN A 166 1.83 -22.33 5.14
CA GLN A 166 3.15 -21.71 5.08
C GLN A 166 3.81 -21.63 6.47
N LEU A 167 3.02 -21.35 7.52
CA LEU A 167 3.50 -21.39 8.89
C LEU A 167 3.93 -22.80 9.31
N GLU A 168 3.16 -23.83 8.94
CA GLU A 168 3.52 -25.23 9.21
C GLU A 168 4.85 -25.63 8.55
N ALA A 169 5.15 -25.09 7.37
CA ALA A 169 6.42 -25.30 6.67
C ALA A 169 7.60 -24.54 7.31
N MET A 170 7.36 -23.64 8.26
CA MET A 170 8.36 -22.86 9.00
C MET A 170 8.28 -23.17 10.51
N PRO A 171 8.74 -24.35 10.95
CA PRO A 171 8.61 -24.77 12.34
C PRO A 171 9.37 -23.85 13.29
N THR A 172 8.74 -23.49 14.41
CA THR A 172 9.28 -22.60 15.45
C THR A 172 10.59 -23.15 16.04
N ASP A 173 11.65 -22.34 15.99
CA ASP A 173 12.95 -22.64 16.59
C ASP A 173 13.02 -22.32 18.10
N ASP A 174 14.10 -22.72 18.77
CA ASP A 174 14.28 -22.47 20.20
C ASP A 174 14.36 -20.99 20.56
N GLU A 175 14.92 -20.18 19.67
CA GLU A 175 15.01 -18.72 19.83
C GLU A 175 13.60 -18.09 19.78
N GLU A 176 12.76 -18.48 18.82
CA GLU A 176 11.38 -18.03 18.70
C GLU A 176 10.54 -18.51 19.89
N ARG A 177 10.73 -19.75 20.36
CA ARG A 177 10.09 -20.24 21.59
C ARG A 177 10.48 -19.41 22.81
N ALA A 178 11.76 -19.09 22.96
CA ALA A 178 12.26 -18.25 24.05
C ALA A 178 11.65 -16.84 23.99
N ARG A 179 11.55 -16.26 22.79
CA ARG A 179 10.86 -14.98 22.58
C ARG A 179 9.38 -15.05 22.95
N GLN A 180 8.67 -16.07 22.47
CA GLN A 180 7.25 -16.26 22.78
C GLN A 180 7.01 -16.39 24.29
N LYS A 181 7.92 -17.09 25.00
CA LYS A 181 7.88 -17.17 26.46
C LYS A 181 8.10 -15.81 27.14
N HIS A 182 9.01 -14.99 26.61
CA HIS A 182 9.29 -13.65 27.13
C HIS A 182 8.10 -12.70 26.96
N PHE A 183 7.56 -12.59 25.74
CA PHE A 183 6.46 -11.67 25.45
C PHE A 183 5.09 -12.20 25.92
N GLY A 184 4.99 -13.51 26.18
CA GLY A 184 3.75 -14.18 26.56
C GLY A 184 2.62 -13.95 25.56
N PHE A 185 1.38 -14.05 26.04
CA PHE A 185 0.18 -13.70 25.27
C PHE A 185 -0.06 -12.18 25.17
N GLY A 186 0.85 -11.34 25.70
CA GLY A 186 0.68 -9.89 25.85
C GLY A 186 1.28 -9.02 24.74
N GLY A 187 1.91 -9.61 23.73
CA GLY A 187 2.53 -8.89 22.63
C GLY A 187 1.54 -8.42 21.55
N GLY A 188 1.22 -7.12 21.55
CA GLY A 188 0.97 -6.25 20.39
C GLY A 188 -0.33 -6.41 19.58
N MET A 189 -1.16 -5.35 19.58
CA MET A 189 -2.17 -5.11 18.53
C MET A 189 -1.56 -4.28 17.38
N GLY A 190 -0.47 -4.74 16.77
CA GLY A 190 0.25 -4.07 15.67
C GLY A 190 1.48 -3.27 16.11
N PHE A 191 1.59 -2.88 17.39
CA PHE A 191 2.77 -2.25 17.95
C PHE A 191 3.08 -2.79 19.35
N TYR A 192 4.36 -2.84 19.68
CA TYR A 192 4.87 -3.07 21.03
C TYR A 192 6.09 -2.18 21.27
N ASN A 193 6.56 -2.09 22.52
CA ASN A 193 7.70 -1.25 22.88
C ASN A 193 8.62 -2.02 23.82
N GLU A 194 9.66 -2.64 23.26
CA GLU A 194 10.67 -3.39 24.03
C GLU A 194 12.07 -3.00 23.55
N PRO A 195 12.76 -2.09 24.26
CA PRO A 195 14.11 -1.64 23.89
C PRO A 195 15.17 -2.74 23.91
N LYS A 196 14.97 -3.80 24.69
CA LYS A 196 15.92 -4.94 24.78
C LYS A 196 15.71 -5.98 23.68
N ASP A 197 14.66 -5.87 22.87
CA ASP A 197 14.41 -6.82 21.78
C ASP A 197 15.26 -6.45 20.56
N PRO A 198 16.15 -7.32 20.04
CA PRO A 198 16.93 -7.02 18.85
C PRO A 198 16.11 -6.97 17.55
N MET A 199 14.85 -7.44 17.53
CA MET A 199 13.99 -7.44 16.36
C MET A 199 13.16 -6.15 16.26
N VAL A 200 13.00 -5.64 15.04
CA VAL A 200 12.13 -4.48 14.76
C VAL A 200 10.69 -4.87 14.46
N THR A 201 10.46 -6.13 14.08
CA THR A 201 9.13 -6.67 13.80
C THR A 201 9.16 -8.19 13.87
N TRP A 202 8.00 -8.77 14.15
CA TRP A 202 7.78 -10.21 14.12
C TRP A 202 6.29 -10.49 13.91
N VAL A 203 5.93 -11.74 13.62
CA VAL A 203 4.52 -12.16 13.57
C VAL A 203 3.95 -12.13 14.99
N SER A 204 2.79 -11.50 15.16
CA SER A 204 2.16 -11.36 16.47
C SER A 204 1.85 -12.74 17.06
N PRO A 205 2.22 -13.02 18.32
CA PRO A 205 1.89 -14.27 18.99
C PRO A 205 0.38 -14.40 19.25
N PHE A 206 -0.34 -13.26 19.32
CA PHE A 206 -1.79 -13.23 19.53
C PHE A 206 -2.57 -13.37 18.22
N ASN A 207 -2.06 -12.77 17.14
CA ASN A 207 -2.68 -12.85 15.83
C ASN A 207 -1.64 -13.15 14.75
N GLN A 208 -1.52 -14.43 14.43
CA GLN A 208 -0.54 -14.90 13.45
C GLN A 208 -0.75 -14.34 12.04
N THR A 209 -1.87 -13.67 11.75
CA THR A 209 -2.11 -12.99 10.45
C THR A 209 -1.62 -11.55 10.42
N LYS A 210 -0.97 -11.07 11.50
CA LYS A 210 -0.45 -9.71 11.63
C LYS A 210 1.02 -9.71 12.03
N VAL A 211 1.71 -8.66 11.63
CA VAL A 211 3.04 -8.33 12.15
C VAL A 211 2.90 -7.24 13.22
N ASP A 212 3.71 -7.35 14.26
CA ASP A 212 3.86 -6.30 15.27
C ASP A 212 5.15 -5.53 15.02
N LEU A 213 5.11 -4.21 15.18
CA LEU A 213 6.25 -3.33 15.01
C LEU A 213 6.79 -2.85 16.37
N ASN A 214 8.09 -2.97 16.59
CA ASN A 214 8.73 -2.53 17.81
C ASN A 214 9.00 -1.02 17.81
N TRP A 215 8.13 -0.27 18.47
CA TRP A 215 8.22 1.18 18.59
C TRP A 215 9.45 1.67 19.37
N ALA A 216 10.17 0.80 20.08
CA ALA A 216 11.43 1.20 20.73
C ALA A 216 12.47 1.68 19.71
N HIS A 217 12.46 1.10 18.50
CA HIS A 217 13.56 1.20 17.55
C HIS A 217 13.39 2.28 16.50
N ALA A 218 14.51 2.95 16.18
CA ALA A 218 14.55 4.03 15.19
C ALA A 218 14.07 3.62 13.78
N PRO A 219 14.38 2.42 13.24
CA PRO A 219 13.84 1.98 11.96
C PRO A 219 12.31 1.99 11.89
N VAL A 220 11.62 1.56 12.95
CA VAL A 220 10.15 1.56 13.03
C VAL A 220 9.62 2.99 13.08
N LYS A 221 10.21 3.85 13.92
CA LYS A 221 9.82 5.26 14.01
C LYS A 221 9.98 5.96 12.66
N ARG A 222 11.13 5.79 11.99
CA ARG A 222 11.40 6.37 10.66
C ARG A 222 10.37 5.90 9.62
N TYR A 223 10.07 4.61 9.60
CA TYR A 223 9.06 4.04 8.73
C TYR A 223 7.69 4.69 8.96
N ILE A 224 7.22 4.74 10.20
CA ILE A 224 5.90 5.29 10.52
C ILE A 224 5.84 6.80 10.26
N PHE A 225 6.87 7.57 10.61
CA PHE A 225 6.91 9.00 10.30
C PHE A 225 6.91 9.26 8.78
N THR A 226 7.59 8.43 8.00
CA THR A 226 7.55 8.51 6.52
C THR A 226 6.14 8.26 6.00
N LEU A 227 5.48 7.23 6.52
CA LEU A 227 4.10 6.88 6.14
C LEU A 227 3.11 7.99 6.49
N VAL A 228 3.19 8.53 7.71
CA VAL A 228 2.31 9.62 8.17
C VAL A 228 2.56 10.89 7.36
N ALA A 229 3.82 11.26 7.11
CA ALA A 229 4.14 12.42 6.28
C ALA A 229 3.55 12.30 4.88
N LEU A 230 3.64 11.11 4.27
CA LEU A 230 3.08 10.89 2.93
C LEU A 230 1.56 10.81 2.91
N LEU A 231 0.92 10.31 3.97
CA LEU A 231 -0.53 10.40 4.14
C LEU A 231 -0.98 11.86 4.24
N VAL A 232 -0.28 12.69 5.02
CA VAL A 232 -0.56 14.13 5.11
C VAL A 232 -0.38 14.80 3.74
N VAL A 233 0.68 14.48 3.00
CA VAL A 233 0.87 14.98 1.63
C VAL A 233 -0.29 14.54 0.72
N LEU A 234 -0.73 13.28 0.77
CA LEU A 234 -1.88 12.80 0.00
C LEU A 234 -3.17 13.55 0.35
N MET A 235 -3.41 13.81 1.63
CA MET A 235 -4.62 14.49 2.08
C MET A 235 -4.60 15.99 1.79
N VAL A 236 -3.43 16.64 1.84
CA VAL A 236 -3.31 18.11 1.72
C VAL A 236 -3.03 18.53 0.27
N ALA A 237 -2.25 17.77 -0.50
CA ALA A 237 -1.87 18.14 -1.86
C ALA A 237 -3.06 18.49 -2.78
N PRO A 238 -4.20 17.76 -2.75
CA PRO A 238 -5.38 18.12 -3.53
C PRO A 238 -5.93 19.51 -3.21
N PHE A 239 -5.67 20.07 -2.03
CA PHE A 239 -6.17 21.39 -1.61
C PHE A 239 -5.16 22.53 -1.84
N LEU A 240 -3.93 22.21 -2.25
CA LEU A 240 -2.90 23.21 -2.56
C LEU A 240 -2.87 23.61 -4.04
N THR A 241 -3.56 22.86 -4.89
CA THR A 241 -3.57 23.03 -6.36
C THR A 241 -4.85 23.69 -6.90
N PHE A 242 -5.73 24.18 -6.02
CA PHE A 242 -6.94 24.95 -6.37
C PHE A 242 -6.97 26.28 -5.63
#